data_AF-A0AA42RL78-F1
#
_entry.id   AF-A0AA42RL78-F1
#
_cell.length_a   1.000
_cell.length_b   1.000
_cell.length_c   1.000
_cell.angle_alpha   90.00
_cell.angle_beta   90.00
_cell.angle_gamma   90.00
#
_symmetry.space_group_name_H-M   'P 1'
#
loop_
_entity.id
_entity.type
_entity.pdbx_description
1 polymer ?
#
loop_
_entity_poly.entity_id
_entity_poly.type
_entity_poly.pdbx_seq_one_letter_code
_entity_poly.pdbx_strand_id
1 'polypeptide(L)'
;MKLRKVFSVLALLMVMVTFAQKNMKIDYSMYPKAKDGYEQKIITLKPQANEENYLVEIFAGKKTKVDSCNQFFLSGSFDQKTVDSWGYDYFNFETDGNIAGTLMGCFDNKSVEKIVHAQSLQTRYNSKLPIVVYVPKGYTLEYRIWKADEKLNIVK
;
A
#
# COMPACT_ATOMS: atom_id res chain seq x y z
N MET A 1 8.24 19.40 75.89
CA MET A 1 8.56 18.11 75.24
C MET A 1 7.96 18.14 73.84
N LYS A 2 8.67 18.74 72.87
CA LYS A 2 9.36 18.10 71.73
C LYS A 2 8.43 17.41 70.71
N LEU A 3 8.28 18.09 69.55
CA LEU A 3 8.49 17.61 68.17
C LEU A 3 7.89 16.22 67.82
N ARG A 4 7.02 16.08 66.79
CA ARG A 4 7.40 16.21 65.38
C ARG A 4 6.17 16.27 64.45
N LYS A 5 6.25 17.19 63.50
CA LYS A 5 5.51 17.20 62.23
C LYS A 5 5.83 15.92 61.45
N VAL A 6 4.82 15.25 60.91
CA VAL A 6 4.95 14.42 59.71
C VAL A 6 3.81 14.78 58.77
N PHE A 7 4.02 15.89 58.05
CA PHE A 7 3.44 16.06 56.72
C PHE A 7 4.10 14.99 55.85
N SER A 8 3.44 13.85 55.65
CA SER A 8 3.90 12.89 54.63
C SER A 8 3.27 13.27 53.31
N VAL A 9 4.06 14.01 52.54
CA VAL A 9 3.89 14.33 51.13
C VAL A 9 3.74 13.01 50.36
N LEU A 10 2.51 12.61 50.03
CA LEU A 10 2.29 11.62 48.98
C LEU A 10 2.19 12.39 47.65
N ALA A 11 3.35 12.86 47.22
CA ALA A 11 3.55 13.44 45.92
C ALA A 11 3.28 12.38 44.85
N LEU A 12 2.29 12.67 44.01
CA LEU A 12 2.51 12.84 42.58
C LEU A 12 3.40 11.77 41.91
N LEU A 13 2.82 10.63 41.54
CA LEU A 13 3.45 9.69 40.59
C LEU A 13 2.37 8.79 39.96
N MET A 14 1.51 9.38 39.12
CA MET A 14 0.94 8.61 38.01
C MET A 14 1.51 9.21 36.73
N VAL A 15 2.53 8.51 36.26
CA VAL A 15 3.31 8.79 35.06
C VAL A 15 2.35 8.97 33.89
N MET A 16 2.25 10.19 33.38
CA MET A 16 1.69 10.41 32.04
C MET A 16 2.65 9.74 31.06
N VAL A 17 2.30 8.54 30.59
CA VAL A 17 2.96 7.91 29.45
C VAL A 17 2.48 8.67 28.20
N THR A 18 3.09 9.82 27.96
CA THR A 18 2.99 10.49 26.67
C THR A 18 3.76 9.65 25.67
N PHE A 19 3.06 8.78 24.94
CA PHE A 19 3.60 8.25 23.70
C PHE A 19 3.85 9.44 22.77
N ALA A 20 5.09 9.91 22.72
CA ALA A 20 5.53 10.85 21.71
C ALA A 20 5.41 10.15 20.35
N GLN A 21 4.28 10.34 19.67
CA GLN A 21 4.15 9.99 18.26
C GLN A 21 5.05 10.97 17.49
N LYS A 22 6.32 10.57 17.32
CA LYS A 22 7.26 11.24 16.44
C LYS A 22 6.72 11.10 15.02
N ASN A 23 5.92 12.08 14.58
CA ASN A 23 5.54 12.24 13.18
C ASN A 23 6.80 12.59 12.39
N MET A 24 7.62 11.58 12.06
CA MET A 24 8.66 11.73 11.06
C MET A 24 7.95 11.98 9.73
N LYS A 25 7.92 13.24 9.30
CA LYS A 25 7.62 13.55 7.90
C LYS A 25 8.72 12.90 7.08
N ILE A 26 8.39 11.80 6.40
CA ILE A 26 9.30 11.16 5.46
C ILE A 26 9.46 12.15 4.30
N ASP A 27 10.70 12.60 4.08
CA ASP A 27 11.01 13.42 2.92
C ASP A 27 11.06 12.52 1.68
N TYR A 28 10.17 12.79 0.72
CA TYR A 28 10.07 12.04 -0.52
C TYR A 28 10.90 12.67 -1.65
N SER A 29 11.67 13.73 -1.37
CA SER A 29 12.46 14.49 -2.35
C SER A 29 13.49 13.64 -3.11
N MET A 30 13.94 12.54 -2.51
CA MET A 30 14.87 11.57 -3.12
C MET A 30 14.25 10.78 -4.27
N TYR A 31 12.93 10.59 -4.28
CA TYR A 31 12.28 9.87 -5.36
C TYR A 31 12.19 10.78 -6.61
N PRO A 32 12.44 10.22 -7.81
CA PRO A 32 12.39 11.01 -9.04
C PRO A 32 11.01 11.63 -9.25
N LYS A 33 10.93 12.80 -9.86
CA LYS A 33 9.62 13.38 -10.19
C LYS A 33 8.90 12.50 -11.22
N ALA A 34 7.57 12.46 -11.14
CA ALA A 34 6.75 11.75 -12.12
C ALA A 34 7.03 12.30 -13.53
N LYS A 35 7.16 11.40 -14.50
CA LYS A 35 7.28 11.76 -15.93
C LYS A 35 5.98 12.41 -16.42
N ASP A 36 6.06 13.11 -17.54
CA ASP A 36 4.86 13.68 -18.18
C ASP A 36 3.82 12.58 -18.46
N GLY A 37 2.55 12.88 -18.15
CA GLY A 37 1.46 11.91 -18.26
C GLY A 37 1.33 10.93 -17.11
N TYR A 38 2.27 10.92 -16.15
CA TYR A 38 2.22 10.10 -14.94
C TYR A 38 1.95 10.94 -13.69
N GLU A 39 1.49 10.27 -12.64
CA GLU A 39 1.37 10.82 -11.29
C GLU A 39 2.02 9.89 -10.26
N GLN A 40 2.62 10.49 -9.24
CA GLN A 40 3.20 9.76 -8.11
C GLN A 40 2.10 9.48 -7.09
N LYS A 41 1.98 8.22 -6.69
CA LYS A 41 1.12 7.77 -5.60
C LYS A 41 2.00 7.15 -4.52
N ILE A 42 1.64 7.38 -3.26
CA ILE A 42 2.41 6.93 -2.10
C ILE A 42 1.49 6.12 -1.19
N ILE A 43 1.88 4.89 -0.90
CA ILE A 43 1.22 4.02 0.07
C ILE A 43 2.05 4.05 1.36
N THR A 44 1.45 4.51 2.45
CA THR A 44 2.06 4.49 3.79
C THR A 44 1.42 3.39 4.62
N LEU A 45 2.23 2.48 5.14
CA LEU A 45 1.78 1.35 5.93
C LEU A 45 1.83 1.67 7.43
N LYS A 46 0.97 1.01 8.21
CA LYS A 46 0.96 1.17 9.67
C LYS A 46 1.94 0.17 10.29
N PRO A 47 2.75 0.57 11.28
CA PRO A 47 3.63 -0.37 11.98
C PRO A 47 2.88 -1.61 12.51
N GLN A 48 3.44 -2.79 12.28
CA GLN A 48 2.95 -4.06 12.85
C GLN A 48 4.05 -4.73 13.68
N ALA A 49 3.66 -5.59 14.62
CA ALA A 49 4.62 -6.27 15.49
C ALA A 49 5.49 -7.31 14.76
N ASN A 50 4.91 -8.05 13.80
CA ASN A 50 5.61 -9.03 12.98
C ASN A 50 5.31 -8.79 11.49
N GLU A 51 6.02 -7.85 10.88
CA GLU A 51 5.82 -7.45 9.49
C GLU A 51 6.15 -8.55 8.47
N GLU A 52 6.98 -9.53 8.84
CA GLU A 52 7.38 -10.64 7.96
C GLU A 52 6.21 -11.55 7.59
N ASN A 53 5.17 -11.58 8.43
CA ASN A 53 3.94 -12.33 8.17
C ASN A 53 2.97 -11.57 7.24
N TYR A 54 3.32 -10.38 6.78
CA TYR A 54 2.45 -9.55 5.94
C TYR A 54 3.08 -9.28 4.58
N LEU A 55 2.22 -9.18 3.57
CA LEU A 55 2.60 -8.76 2.22
C LEU A 55 1.61 -7.71 1.74
N VAL A 56 2.07 -6.84 0.83
CA VAL A 56 1.23 -5.84 0.18
C VAL A 56 1.05 -6.26 -1.26
N GLU A 57 -0.19 -6.38 -1.70
CA GLU A 57 -0.51 -6.58 -3.11
C GLU A 57 -1.12 -5.31 -3.68
N ILE A 58 -0.55 -4.84 -4.78
CA ILE A 58 -0.80 -3.55 -5.41
C ILE A 58 -1.48 -3.81 -6.75
N PHE A 59 -2.53 -3.04 -7.01
CA PHE A 59 -3.34 -3.12 -8.21
C PHE A 59 -3.35 -1.78 -8.91
N ALA A 60 -3.00 -1.78 -10.19
CA ALA A 60 -3.28 -0.66 -11.07
C ALA A 60 -4.45 -1.03 -11.97
N GLY A 61 -5.39 -0.10 -12.14
CA GLY A 61 -6.61 -0.37 -12.88
C GLY A 61 -7.15 0.82 -13.64
N LYS A 62 -8.00 0.56 -14.62
CA LYS A 62 -8.68 1.58 -15.43
C LYS A 62 -10.18 1.50 -15.18
N LYS A 63 -10.78 2.63 -14.81
CA LYS A 63 -12.24 2.73 -14.70
C LYS A 63 -12.84 2.78 -16.10
N THR A 64 -13.67 1.80 -16.46
CA THR A 64 -14.30 1.72 -17.78
C THR A 64 -15.70 1.10 -17.68
N LYS A 65 -16.51 1.32 -18.71
CA LYS A 65 -17.76 0.60 -18.89
C LYS A 65 -17.47 -0.71 -19.62
N VAL A 66 -17.87 -1.80 -19.02
CA VAL A 66 -17.74 -3.17 -19.56
C VAL A 66 -19.09 -3.87 -19.47
N ASP A 67 -19.23 -5.01 -20.12
CA ASP A 67 -20.42 -5.85 -19.92
C ASP A 67 -20.39 -6.51 -18.52
N SER A 68 -21.54 -7.04 -18.10
CA SER A 68 -21.72 -7.63 -16.78
C SER A 68 -21.18 -9.05 -16.64
N CYS A 69 -20.94 -9.76 -17.75
CA CYS A 69 -20.74 -11.20 -17.74
C CYS A 69 -19.30 -11.62 -18.02
N ASN A 70 -18.54 -10.85 -18.79
CA ASN A 70 -17.16 -11.17 -19.12
C ASN A 70 -16.19 -10.79 -18.01
N GLN A 71 -15.11 -11.55 -17.93
CA GLN A 71 -13.96 -11.19 -17.13
C GLN A 71 -13.01 -10.38 -17.99
N PHE A 72 -12.56 -9.25 -17.47
CA PHE A 72 -11.68 -8.31 -18.17
C PHE A 72 -10.35 -8.19 -17.46
N PHE A 73 -9.30 -7.98 -18.24
CA PHE A 73 -7.94 -7.79 -17.79
C PHE A 73 -7.32 -6.61 -18.55
N LEU A 74 -6.65 -5.71 -17.83
CA LEU A 74 -5.92 -4.58 -18.39
C LEU A 74 -4.50 -5.03 -18.73
N SER A 75 -4.07 -4.83 -19.97
CA SER A 75 -2.68 -5.03 -20.37
C SER A 75 -1.78 -4.04 -19.62
N GLY A 76 -0.77 -4.53 -18.91
CA GLY A 76 0.18 -3.70 -18.19
C GLY A 76 0.95 -4.47 -17.12
N SER A 77 2.05 -3.88 -16.64
CA SER A 77 2.91 -4.50 -15.64
C SER A 77 3.59 -3.46 -14.77
N PHE A 78 4.07 -3.89 -13.60
CA PHE A 78 4.88 -3.06 -12.72
C PHE A 78 6.36 -3.34 -12.95
N ASP A 79 7.12 -2.28 -13.20
CA ASP A 79 8.57 -2.29 -13.33
C ASP A 79 9.19 -1.73 -12.05
N GLN A 80 9.97 -2.54 -11.35
CA GLN A 80 10.69 -2.14 -10.14
C GLN A 80 11.96 -1.40 -10.52
N LYS A 81 12.12 -0.21 -9.96
CA LYS A 81 13.33 0.62 -10.08
C LYS A 81 13.86 0.96 -8.70
N THR A 82 15.14 1.30 -8.64
CA THR A 82 15.82 1.69 -7.41
C THR A 82 16.33 3.11 -7.54
N VAL A 83 16.16 3.91 -6.49
CA VAL A 83 16.68 5.28 -6.44
C VAL A 83 18.20 5.25 -6.32
N ASP A 84 18.88 5.89 -7.27
CA ASP A 84 20.34 5.99 -7.29
C ASP A 84 20.87 6.59 -5.97
N SER A 85 21.95 6.00 -5.45
CA SER A 85 22.61 6.39 -4.19
C SER A 85 21.82 6.17 -2.89
N TRP A 86 20.50 5.92 -2.95
CA TRP A 86 19.66 5.64 -1.78
C TRP A 86 19.34 4.16 -1.61
N GLY A 87 19.27 3.40 -2.71
CA GLY A 87 18.92 1.97 -2.66
C GLY A 87 17.45 1.70 -2.33
N TYR A 88 16.58 2.70 -2.39
CA TYR A 88 15.15 2.54 -2.15
C TYR A 88 14.41 2.19 -3.43
N ASP A 89 13.53 1.20 -3.34
CA ASP A 89 12.73 0.78 -4.48
C ASP A 89 11.50 1.66 -4.68
N TYR A 90 11.11 1.79 -5.94
CA TYR A 90 9.84 2.36 -6.39
C TYR A 90 9.34 1.60 -7.61
N PHE A 91 8.06 1.74 -7.93
CA PHE A 91 7.44 0.99 -9.01
C PHE A 91 6.88 1.94 -10.08
N ASN A 92 7.12 1.61 -11.35
CA ASN A 92 6.43 2.26 -12.47
C ASN A 92 5.40 1.28 -13.02
N PHE A 93 4.14 1.72 -13.14
CA PHE A 93 3.12 0.94 -13.82
C PHE A 93 3.07 1.34 -15.30
N GLU A 94 3.44 0.42 -16.19
CA GLU A 94 3.42 0.63 -17.64
C GLU A 94 2.23 -0.12 -18.27
N THR A 95 1.50 0.56 -19.14
CA THR A 95 0.31 0.03 -19.82
C THR A 95 0.12 0.74 -21.15
N ASP A 96 -0.38 0.01 -22.15
CA ASP A 96 -0.87 0.54 -23.42
C ASP A 96 -2.37 0.92 -23.35
N GLY A 97 -3.03 0.64 -22.22
CA GLY A 97 -4.43 0.90 -21.97
C GLY A 97 -5.40 -0.10 -22.62
N ASN A 98 -4.88 -1.15 -23.27
CA ASN A 98 -5.68 -2.20 -23.90
C ASN A 98 -6.34 -3.07 -22.84
N ILE A 99 -7.62 -3.39 -23.06
CA ILE A 99 -8.39 -4.27 -22.18
C ILE A 99 -8.76 -5.51 -22.99
N ALA A 100 -8.32 -6.67 -22.52
CA ALA A 100 -8.76 -7.96 -23.00
C ALA A 100 -9.89 -8.48 -22.12
N GLY A 101 -10.72 -9.39 -22.66
CA GLY A 101 -11.73 -10.07 -21.87
C GLY A 101 -12.14 -11.40 -22.46
N THR A 102 -12.93 -12.16 -21.70
CA THR A 102 -13.56 -13.39 -22.18
C THR A 102 -14.60 -13.09 -23.27
N LEU A 103 -15.06 -14.12 -23.97
CA LEU A 103 -16.04 -14.01 -25.07
C LEU A 103 -17.35 -14.75 -24.75
N MET A 104 -17.89 -14.56 -23.55
CA MET A 104 -19.20 -15.07 -23.17
C MET A 104 -20.31 -14.22 -23.80
N GLY A 105 -21.39 -14.87 -24.25
CA GLY A 105 -22.58 -14.17 -24.73
C GLY A 105 -23.39 -13.61 -23.56
N CYS A 106 -23.35 -12.30 -23.33
CA CYS A 106 -24.14 -11.65 -22.28
C CYS A 106 -25.59 -11.40 -22.75
N PHE A 107 -26.55 -12.16 -22.24
CA PHE A 107 -27.97 -12.04 -22.62
C PHE A 107 -28.67 -10.78 -22.10
N ASP A 108 -28.14 -10.15 -21.06
CA ASP A 108 -28.77 -9.00 -20.40
C ASP A 108 -28.42 -7.66 -21.06
N ASN A 109 -27.44 -7.62 -21.98
CA ASN A 109 -26.88 -6.41 -22.60
C ASN A 109 -26.57 -5.28 -21.59
N LYS A 110 -26.32 -5.62 -20.32
CA LYS A 110 -26.08 -4.61 -19.29
C LYS A 110 -24.63 -4.17 -19.32
N SER A 111 -24.42 -2.86 -19.36
CA SER A 111 -23.10 -2.26 -19.17
C SER A 111 -22.96 -1.72 -17.75
N VAL A 112 -21.89 -2.13 -17.08
CA VAL A 112 -21.55 -1.71 -15.72
C VAL A 112 -20.22 -0.97 -15.72
N GLU A 113 -20.12 0.05 -14.86
CA GLU A 113 -18.85 0.72 -14.64
C GLU A 113 -18.00 -0.12 -13.67
N LYS A 114 -16.81 -0.51 -14.10
CA LYS A 114 -15.91 -1.36 -13.33
C LYS A 114 -14.47 -0.83 -13.43
N ILE A 115 -13.68 -1.08 -12.39
CA ILE A 115 -12.23 -0.93 -12.46
C ILE A 115 -11.67 -2.25 -12.98
N VAL A 116 -11.05 -2.21 -14.16
CA VAL A 116 -10.36 -3.36 -14.76
C VAL A 116 -8.90 -3.28 -14.39
N HIS A 117 -8.41 -4.28 -13.67
CA HIS A 117 -7.04 -4.35 -13.17
C HIS A 117 -6.10 -5.03 -14.14
N ALA A 118 -4.84 -4.61 -14.11
CA ALA A 118 -3.73 -5.34 -14.71
C ALA A 118 -3.21 -6.41 -13.76
N GLN A 119 -2.11 -7.08 -14.13
CA GLN A 119 -1.46 -8.03 -13.25
C GLN A 119 -1.00 -7.30 -11.97
N SER A 120 -1.40 -7.83 -10.82
CA SER A 120 -1.02 -7.27 -9.54
C SER A 120 0.46 -7.51 -9.24
N LEU A 121 1.02 -6.61 -8.43
CA LEU A 121 2.37 -6.75 -7.90
C LEU A 121 2.29 -7.03 -6.40
N GLN A 122 2.92 -8.11 -5.95
CA GLN A 122 3.06 -8.40 -4.53
C GLN A 122 4.47 -8.02 -4.05
N THR A 123 4.54 -7.27 -2.97
CA THR A 123 5.78 -6.81 -2.33
C THR A 123 5.74 -7.00 -0.82
N ARG A 124 6.89 -6.90 -0.17
CA ARG A 124 7.03 -7.04 1.28
C ARG A 124 6.29 -5.94 2.03
N TYR A 125 5.78 -6.27 3.21
CA TYR A 125 5.30 -5.27 4.15
C TYR A 125 6.49 -4.63 4.88
N ASN A 126 6.60 -3.30 4.82
CA ASN A 126 7.60 -2.55 5.58
C ASN A 126 7.02 -1.18 5.95
N SER A 127 6.67 -0.96 7.22
CA SER A 127 6.08 0.32 7.65
C SER A 127 7.06 1.47 7.76
N LYS A 128 8.37 1.19 7.75
CA LYS A 128 9.42 2.20 7.89
C LYS A 128 9.67 2.96 6.59
N LEU A 129 9.27 2.40 5.45
CA LEU A 129 9.46 2.99 4.13
C LEU A 129 8.12 3.10 3.40
N PRO A 130 7.85 4.21 2.71
CA PRO A 130 6.69 4.31 1.83
C PRO A 130 6.87 3.38 0.62
N ILE A 131 5.76 2.89 0.08
CA ILE A 131 5.75 2.30 -1.25
C ILE A 131 5.38 3.40 -2.25
N VAL A 132 6.31 3.76 -3.13
CA VAL A 132 6.11 4.79 -4.15
C VAL A 132 5.81 4.13 -5.49
N VAL A 133 4.71 4.53 -6.10
CA VAL A 133 4.25 3.99 -7.39
C VAL A 133 3.93 5.13 -8.34
N TYR A 134 4.48 5.10 -9.55
CA TYR A 134 4.11 6.00 -10.64
C TYR A 134 3.09 5.32 -11.53
N VAL A 135 1.97 6.00 -11.73
CA VAL A 135 0.82 5.47 -12.47
C VAL A 135 0.43 6.49 -13.55
N PRO A 136 0.03 6.09 -14.76
CA PRO A 136 -0.46 7.03 -15.76
C PRO A 136 -1.69 7.78 -15.24
N LYS A 137 -1.80 9.08 -15.56
CA LYS A 137 -2.93 9.92 -15.14
C LYS A 137 -4.25 9.30 -15.59
N GLY A 138 -5.24 9.30 -14.70
CA GLY A 138 -6.57 8.74 -14.98
C GLY A 138 -6.71 7.24 -14.70
N TYR A 139 -5.63 6.56 -14.31
CA TYR A 139 -5.67 5.20 -13.78
C TYR A 139 -5.76 5.22 -12.26
N THR A 140 -6.26 4.13 -11.71
CA THR A 140 -6.45 3.90 -10.28
C THR A 140 -5.28 3.11 -9.72
N LEU A 141 -4.93 3.38 -8.46
CA LEU A 141 -4.00 2.58 -7.68
C LEU A 141 -4.70 2.14 -6.40
N GLU A 142 -4.81 0.83 -6.22
CA GLU A 142 -5.41 0.20 -5.05
C GLU A 142 -4.39 -0.77 -4.44
N TYR A 143 -4.56 -1.10 -3.16
CA TYR A 143 -3.74 -2.12 -2.54
C TYR A 143 -4.56 -2.89 -1.51
N ARG A 144 -4.15 -4.13 -1.25
CA ARG A 144 -4.63 -4.92 -0.12
C ARG A 144 -3.45 -5.51 0.64
N ILE A 145 -3.70 -5.84 1.89
CA ILE A 145 -2.71 -6.45 2.78
C ILE A 145 -3.06 -7.93 2.92
N TRP A 146 -2.08 -8.78 2.64
CA TRP A 146 -2.13 -10.20 2.94
C TRP A 146 -1.49 -10.47 4.29
N LYS A 147 -2.00 -11.48 4.98
CA LYS A 147 -1.42 -12.01 6.21
C LYS A 147 -1.25 -13.52 6.05
N ALA A 148 -0.04 -14.01 6.29
CA ALA A 148 0.26 -15.43 6.33
C ALA A 148 -0.32 -16.08 7.59
N ASP A 149 -0.66 -17.37 7.47
CA ASP A 149 -0.87 -18.23 8.65
C ASP A 149 0.48 -18.43 9.36
N GLU A 150 0.46 -18.51 10.68
CA GLU A 150 1.64 -18.75 11.52
C GLU A 150 2.15 -20.19 11.37
N LYS A 151 1.26 -21.12 10.98
CA LYS A 151 1.60 -22.53 10.87
C LYS A 151 2.29 -22.86 9.54
N LEU A 152 3.53 -23.33 9.62
CA LEU A 152 4.20 -24.00 8.51
C LEU A 152 3.80 -25.48 8.45
N ASN A 153 3.49 -25.98 7.25
CA ASN A 153 3.19 -27.39 7.01
C ASN A 153 4.32 -28.04 6.22
N ILE A 154 4.83 -29.17 6.71
CA ILE A 154 5.85 -29.96 6.01
C ILE A 154 5.12 -30.90 5.04
N VAL A 155 5.47 -30.83 3.75
CA VAL A 155 5.00 -31.78 2.74
C VAL A 155 5.80 -33.08 2.90
N LYS A 156 5.10 -34.22 2.91
CA LYS A 156 5.70 -35.56 2.94
C LYS A 156 5.70 -36.19 1.57
#